data_AF-H0J6D4-F1
#
_entry.id   AF-H0J6D4-F1
#
_cell.length_a   1.000
_cell.length_b   1.000
_cell.length_c   1.000
_cell.angle_alpha   90.00
_cell.angle_beta   90.00
_cell.angle_gamma   90.00
#
_symmetry.space_group_name_H-M   'P 1'
#
loop_
_entity.id
_entity.type
_entity.pdbx_description
1 polymer ?
#
loop_
_entity_poly.entity_id
_entity_poly.type
_entity_poly.pdbx_seq_one_letter_code
_entity_poly.pdbx_strand_id
1 'polypeptide(L)'
;IKKHQSKTYDRANDYAVDGVLHYANFLCRSFNVLAIGISGQTRAELKVTNLIIRKGKFNKFDLLEDTSSNPVSSILGYKNYFDLFIYDPQIHAQKERDVLDFSKALHNFIRDYAHLSDAEKPLIVSGILLALKDDVFLGAYASYPDDRLPKYTLDTIHEVVDNQNIPNSKKLGIKQQYGFIQTHTKLI
;
A
#
# COMPACT_ATOMS: atom_id res chain seq x y z
N ILE A 1 8.40 -5.37 -36.52
CA ILE A 1 7.34 -6.04 -35.72
C ILE A 1 5.96 -5.62 -36.22
N LYS A 2 5.12 -6.57 -36.66
CA LYS A 2 3.82 -6.27 -37.27
C LYS A 2 2.64 -6.22 -36.28
N LYS A 3 2.74 -6.91 -35.13
CA LYS A 3 1.65 -7.10 -34.16
C LYS A 3 2.01 -6.62 -32.74
N HIS A 4 2.41 -5.36 -32.61
CA HIS A 4 2.73 -4.77 -31.29
C HIS A 4 1.54 -4.04 -30.65
N GLN A 5 0.97 -3.08 -31.38
CA GLN A 5 -0.22 -2.33 -30.99
C GLN A 5 -1.14 -2.15 -32.21
N SER A 6 -2.45 -2.26 -32.04
CA SER A 6 -3.39 -1.88 -33.09
C SER A 6 -3.65 -0.37 -33.06
N LYS A 7 -4.43 0.15 -34.01
CA LYS A 7 -4.82 1.58 -34.03
C LYS A 7 -5.90 1.90 -33.00
N THR A 8 -6.70 0.90 -32.64
CA THR A 8 -7.94 1.02 -31.86
C THR A 8 -7.82 0.39 -30.46
N TYR A 9 -6.72 -0.31 -30.18
CA TYR A 9 -6.46 -0.99 -28.90
C TYR A 9 -7.52 -2.03 -28.50
N ASP A 10 -8.21 -2.61 -29.47
CA ASP A 10 -9.36 -3.51 -29.29
C ASP A 10 -9.10 -4.95 -29.77
N ARG A 11 -7.87 -5.26 -30.23
CA ARG A 11 -7.50 -6.58 -30.78
C ARG A 11 -6.61 -7.35 -29.82
N ALA A 12 -7.14 -7.62 -28.63
CA ALA A 12 -6.42 -8.24 -27.51
C ALA A 12 -5.76 -9.58 -27.86
N ASN A 13 -6.39 -10.39 -28.72
CA ASN A 13 -5.86 -11.70 -29.12
C ASN A 13 -4.69 -11.61 -30.12
N ASP A 14 -4.56 -10.48 -30.82
CA ASP A 14 -3.62 -10.33 -31.92
C ASP A 14 -2.43 -9.44 -31.58
N TYR A 15 -2.57 -8.49 -30.66
CA TYR A 15 -1.56 -7.45 -30.40
C TYR A 15 -1.15 -7.46 -28.93
N ALA A 16 0.16 -7.40 -28.68
CA ALA A 16 0.71 -7.46 -27.32
C ALA A 16 0.20 -6.33 -26.40
N VAL A 17 0.16 -5.09 -26.90
CA VAL A 17 -0.34 -3.93 -26.14
C VAL A 17 -1.83 -4.03 -25.87
N ASP A 18 -2.63 -4.34 -26.89
CA ASP A 18 -4.07 -4.53 -26.76
C ASP A 18 -4.39 -5.65 -25.74
N GLY A 19 -3.62 -6.74 -25.77
CA GLY A 19 -3.77 -7.87 -24.85
C GLY A 19 -3.54 -7.46 -23.40
N VAL A 20 -2.47 -6.73 -23.10
CA VAL A 20 -2.22 -6.27 -21.72
C VAL A 20 -3.23 -5.22 -21.27
N LEU A 21 -3.70 -4.35 -22.17
CA LEU A 21 -4.75 -3.37 -21.87
C LEU A 21 -6.08 -4.04 -21.52
N HIS A 22 -6.43 -5.15 -22.18
CA HIS A 22 -7.62 -5.92 -21.87
C HIS A 22 -7.67 -6.34 -20.39
N TYR A 23 -6.59 -6.94 -19.89
CA TYR A 23 -6.48 -7.33 -18.48
C TYR A 23 -6.34 -6.13 -17.55
N ALA A 24 -5.54 -5.13 -17.94
CA ALA A 24 -5.33 -3.94 -17.13
C ALA A 24 -6.64 -3.18 -16.86
N ASN A 25 -7.52 -3.09 -17.85
CA ASN A 25 -8.85 -2.46 -17.70
C ASN A 25 -9.76 -3.21 -16.73
N PHE A 26 -9.60 -4.53 -16.60
CA PHE A 26 -10.33 -5.29 -15.58
C PHE A 26 -9.76 -5.02 -14.18
N LEU A 27 -8.43 -5.07 -14.04
CA LEU A 27 -7.74 -4.88 -12.76
C LEU A 27 -7.83 -3.43 -12.24
N CYS A 28 -7.92 -2.45 -13.15
CA CYS A 28 -7.96 -1.04 -12.76
C CYS A 28 -9.23 -0.66 -11.98
N ARG A 29 -10.23 -1.54 -11.88
CA ARG A 29 -11.39 -1.36 -11.00
C ARG A 29 -10.97 -1.15 -9.55
N SER A 30 -9.95 -1.88 -9.12
CA SER A 30 -9.52 -1.91 -7.72
C SER A 30 -8.08 -1.44 -7.51
N PHE A 31 -7.26 -1.44 -8.57
CA PHE A 31 -5.82 -1.18 -8.45
C PHE A 31 -5.33 -0.12 -9.43
N ASN A 32 -4.21 0.54 -9.11
CA ASN A 32 -3.38 1.18 -10.13
C ASN A 32 -2.57 0.06 -10.80
N VAL A 33 -2.47 0.05 -12.13
CA VAL A 33 -1.89 -1.06 -12.90
C VAL A 33 -0.75 -0.56 -13.78
N LEU A 34 0.40 -1.21 -13.67
CA LEU A 34 1.48 -1.13 -14.66
C LEU A 34 1.28 -2.27 -15.66
N ALA A 35 1.03 -1.95 -16.92
CA ALA A 35 0.84 -2.90 -18.00
C ALA A 35 2.04 -2.87 -18.95
N ILE A 36 2.61 -4.04 -19.23
CA ILE A 36 3.87 -4.16 -20.01
C ILE A 36 3.59 -4.99 -21.26
N GLY A 37 3.41 -4.32 -22.40
CA GLY A 37 3.23 -4.97 -23.69
C GLY A 37 4.59 -5.29 -24.31
N ILE A 38 4.88 -6.58 -24.52
CA ILE A 38 6.14 -7.05 -25.10
C ILE A 38 5.83 -7.85 -26.36
N SER A 39 6.53 -7.54 -27.46
CA SER A 39 6.48 -8.34 -28.68
C SER A 39 7.87 -8.47 -29.32
N GLY A 40 8.01 -9.45 -30.22
CA GLY A 40 9.29 -9.84 -30.81
C GLY A 40 9.66 -11.28 -30.44
N GLN A 41 10.28 -12.00 -31.37
CA GLN A 41 10.72 -13.40 -31.13
C GLN A 41 12.20 -13.48 -30.79
N THR A 42 12.97 -12.44 -31.13
CA THR A 42 14.40 -12.35 -30.86
C THR A 42 14.72 -11.09 -30.06
N ARG A 43 15.90 -11.05 -29.42
CA ARG A 43 16.34 -9.86 -28.68
C ARG A 43 16.45 -8.61 -29.55
N ALA A 44 16.86 -8.77 -30.82
CA ALA A 44 17.02 -7.66 -31.76
C ALA A 44 15.67 -7.09 -32.22
N GLU A 45 14.63 -7.92 -32.25
CA GLU A 45 13.27 -7.54 -32.64
C GLU A 45 12.38 -7.27 -31.42
N LEU A 46 12.95 -7.14 -30.23
CA LEU A 46 12.18 -6.89 -29.02
C LEU A 46 11.62 -5.46 -29.06
N LYS A 47 10.31 -5.32 -28.84
CA LYS A 47 9.66 -4.02 -28.59
C LYS A 47 8.82 -4.10 -27.35
N VAL A 48 9.04 -3.13 -26.48
CA VAL A 48 8.41 -3.04 -25.17
C VAL A 48 7.67 -1.71 -25.09
N THR A 49 6.46 -1.75 -24.57
CA THR A 49 5.69 -0.55 -24.25
C THR A 49 5.14 -0.72 -22.84
N ASN A 50 5.55 0.20 -21.96
CA ASN A 50 5.13 0.24 -20.57
C ASN A 50 4.02 1.29 -20.44
N LEU A 51 2.92 0.92 -19.79
CA LEU A 51 1.71 1.71 -19.70
C LEU A 51 1.25 1.80 -18.25
N ILE A 52 0.72 2.95 -17.85
CA ILE A 52 0.09 3.15 -16.55
C ILE A 52 -1.42 3.29 -16.75
N ILE A 53 -2.19 2.48 -16.01
CA ILE A 53 -3.65 2.59 -15.92
C ILE A 53 -3.99 2.89 -14.48
N ARG A 54 -4.64 4.02 -14.23
CA ARG A 54 -4.97 4.45 -12.87
C ARG A 54 -6.28 3.83 -12.39
N LYS A 55 -6.39 3.62 -11.08
CA LYS A 55 -7.54 3.02 -10.43
C LYS A 55 -8.81 3.82 -10.77
N GLY A 56 -9.83 3.13 -11.27
CA GLY A 56 -11.11 3.68 -11.72
C GLY A 56 -11.08 4.36 -13.09
N LYS A 57 -9.96 4.33 -13.83
CA LYS A 57 -9.82 4.99 -15.14
C LYS A 57 -9.87 3.98 -16.29
N PHE A 58 -11.07 3.47 -16.58
CA PHE A 58 -11.30 2.54 -17.69
C PHE A 58 -10.93 3.11 -19.05
N ASN A 59 -10.27 2.31 -19.89
CA ASN A 59 -9.84 2.66 -21.24
C ASN A 59 -8.99 3.94 -21.31
N LYS A 60 -8.39 4.34 -20.19
CA LYS A 60 -7.49 5.48 -20.09
C LYS A 60 -6.15 5.00 -19.58
N PHE A 61 -5.13 5.20 -20.39
CA PHE A 61 -3.78 4.80 -20.08
C PHE A 61 -2.82 5.90 -20.52
N ASP A 62 -1.71 6.02 -19.81
CA ASP A 62 -0.58 6.84 -20.20
C ASP A 62 0.64 5.95 -20.42
N LEU A 63 1.64 6.45 -21.14
CA LEU A 63 2.94 5.79 -21.20
C LEU A 63 3.65 5.94 -19.86
N LEU A 64 4.38 4.89 -19.45
CA LEU A 64 5.32 5.04 -18.35
C LEU A 64 6.47 5.94 -18.83
N GLU A 65 6.69 7.04 -18.14
CA GLU A 65 7.75 7.99 -18.42
C GLU A 65 8.90 7.85 -17.40
N ASP A 66 10.12 8.15 -17.85
CA ASP A 66 11.26 8.32 -16.96
C ASP A 66 11.28 9.71 -16.30
N THR A 67 12.30 9.98 -15.49
CA THR A 67 12.47 11.27 -14.78
C THR A 67 12.65 12.47 -15.72
N SER A 68 12.90 12.23 -17.01
CA SER A 68 13.07 13.23 -18.06
C SER A 68 11.87 13.28 -19.02
N SER A 69 10.73 12.70 -18.64
CA SER A 69 9.50 12.63 -19.43
C SER A 69 9.66 11.89 -20.77
N ASN A 70 10.61 10.95 -20.86
CA ASN A 70 10.73 10.08 -22.03
C ASN A 70 10.00 8.76 -21.81
N PRO A 71 9.28 8.22 -22.81
CA PRO A 71 8.67 6.91 -22.72
C PRO A 71 9.68 5.80 -22.45
N VAL A 72 9.45 5.02 -21.39
CA VAL A 72 10.24 3.85 -21.04
C VAL A 72 9.92 2.73 -22.03
N SER A 73 10.88 2.39 -22.89
CA SER A 73 10.73 1.41 -23.96
C SER A 73 11.56 0.13 -23.76
N SER A 74 12.03 -0.10 -22.53
CA SER A 74 12.78 -1.29 -22.12
C SER A 74 12.11 -1.99 -20.93
N ILE A 75 12.55 -3.22 -20.65
CA ILE A 75 12.18 -3.94 -19.43
C ILE A 75 13.11 -3.48 -18.32
N LEU A 76 12.54 -3.02 -17.21
CA LEU A 76 13.29 -2.57 -16.04
C LEU A 76 13.23 -3.62 -14.91
N GLY A 77 14.15 -3.48 -13.95
CA GLY A 77 14.04 -4.22 -12.69
C GLY A 77 12.85 -3.74 -11.86
N TYR A 78 12.32 -4.61 -11.00
CA TYR A 78 11.16 -4.32 -10.15
C TYR A 78 11.28 -2.97 -9.42
N LYS A 79 12.42 -2.71 -8.78
CA LYS A 79 12.65 -1.46 -8.04
C LYS A 79 12.45 -0.22 -8.91
N ASN A 80 13.04 -0.21 -10.11
CA ASN A 80 12.93 0.94 -11.02
C ASN A 80 11.49 1.13 -11.51
N TYR A 81 10.79 0.04 -11.83
CA TYR A 81 9.37 0.12 -12.15
C TYR A 81 8.56 0.68 -11.00
N PHE A 82 8.77 0.17 -9.79
CA PHE A 82 8.07 0.60 -8.60
C PHE A 82 8.30 2.10 -8.32
N ASP A 83 9.56 2.55 -8.41
CA ASP A 83 9.93 3.94 -8.20
C ASP A 83 9.24 4.84 -9.24
N LEU A 84 9.37 4.57 -10.53
CA LEU A 84 8.72 5.36 -11.58
C LEU A 84 7.19 5.37 -11.45
N PHE A 85 6.61 4.23 -11.07
CA PHE A 85 5.18 4.09 -10.90
C PHE A 85 4.64 4.89 -9.70
N ILE A 86 5.35 4.92 -8.58
CA ILE A 86 4.92 5.65 -7.37
C ILE A 86 5.19 7.15 -7.48
N TYR A 87 6.12 7.57 -8.36
CA TYR A 87 6.38 8.98 -8.66
C TYR A 87 5.36 9.61 -9.63
N ASP A 88 4.50 8.83 -10.30
CA ASP A 88 3.40 9.37 -11.09
C ASP A 88 2.55 10.31 -10.21
N PRO A 89 2.44 11.62 -10.54
CA PRO A 89 1.82 12.59 -9.64
C PRO A 89 0.35 12.29 -9.34
N GLN A 90 -0.36 11.68 -10.30
CA GLN A 90 -1.77 11.35 -10.11
C GLN A 90 -1.95 10.12 -9.22
N ILE A 91 -1.09 9.09 -9.36
CA ILE A 91 -1.05 7.94 -8.45
C ILE A 91 -0.68 8.41 -7.04
N HIS A 92 0.32 9.28 -6.91
CA HIS A 92 0.73 9.84 -5.63
C HIS A 92 -0.43 10.59 -4.95
N ALA A 93 -1.07 11.53 -5.66
CA ALA A 93 -2.21 12.28 -5.16
C ALA A 93 -3.44 11.41 -4.86
N GLN A 94 -3.64 10.31 -5.60
CA GLN A 94 -4.68 9.33 -5.27
C GLN A 94 -4.36 8.59 -3.98
N LYS A 95 -3.12 8.10 -3.82
CA LYS A 95 -2.68 7.40 -2.61
C LYS A 95 -2.78 8.28 -1.37
N GLU A 96 -2.39 9.55 -1.48
CA GLU A 96 -2.50 10.52 -0.39
C GLU A 96 -3.96 10.72 0.04
N ARG A 97 -4.88 10.86 -0.92
CA ARG A 97 -6.32 10.92 -0.65
C ARG A 97 -6.84 9.65 0.01
N ASP A 98 -6.48 8.47 -0.51
CA ASP A 98 -6.90 7.19 0.06
C ASP A 98 -6.46 7.06 1.53
N VAL A 99 -5.24 7.53 1.87
CA VAL A 99 -4.74 7.55 3.26
C VAL A 99 -5.53 8.54 4.14
N LEU A 100 -5.81 9.74 3.63
CA LEU A 100 -6.60 10.74 4.37
C LEU A 100 -8.04 10.27 4.63
N ASP A 101 -8.66 9.63 3.64
CA ASP A 101 -10.02 9.11 3.75
C ASP A 101 -10.07 7.92 4.71
N PHE A 102 -9.08 7.02 4.66
CA PHE A 102 -8.92 5.97 5.66
C PHE A 102 -8.75 6.53 7.08
N SER A 103 -7.90 7.56 7.25
CA SER A 103 -7.68 8.21 8.55
C SER A 103 -8.98 8.80 9.13
N LYS A 104 -9.78 9.46 8.31
CA LYS A 104 -11.10 9.97 8.71
C LYS A 104 -12.05 8.84 9.12
N ALA A 105 -12.11 7.77 8.33
CA ALA A 105 -12.95 6.61 8.61
C ALA A 105 -12.54 5.94 9.94
N LEU A 106 -11.24 5.76 10.15
CA LEU A 106 -10.68 5.23 11.39
C LEU A 106 -11.00 6.12 12.60
N HIS A 107 -10.84 7.44 12.45
CA HIS A 107 -11.19 8.39 13.51
C HIS A 107 -12.67 8.29 13.92
N ASN A 108 -13.58 8.26 12.94
CA ASN A 108 -15.01 8.10 13.19
C ASN A 108 -15.30 6.76 13.86
N PHE A 109 -14.70 5.67 13.39
CA PHE A 109 -14.84 4.35 14.00
C PHE A 109 -14.42 4.36 15.49
N ILE A 110 -13.26 4.91 15.81
CA ILE A 110 -12.79 4.99 17.20
C ILE A 110 -13.74 5.84 18.06
N ARG A 111 -14.22 6.97 17.53
CA ARG A 111 -15.17 7.85 18.24
C ARG A 111 -16.49 7.14 18.52
N ASP A 112 -17.04 6.45 17.53
CA ASP A 112 -18.39 5.91 17.57
C ASP A 112 -18.47 4.60 18.36
N TYR A 113 -17.41 3.77 18.33
CA TYR A 113 -17.42 2.43 18.93
C TYR A 113 -16.53 2.28 20.18
N ALA A 114 -15.35 2.91 20.20
CA ALA A 114 -14.38 2.71 21.28
C ALA A 114 -14.51 3.73 22.42
N HIS A 115 -15.17 4.87 22.18
CA HIS A 115 -15.35 5.97 23.15
C HIS A 115 -14.06 6.43 23.86
N LEU A 116 -12.92 6.30 23.18
CA LEU A 116 -11.63 6.77 23.69
C LEU A 116 -11.63 8.30 23.81
N SER A 117 -10.95 8.82 24.83
CA SER A 117 -10.69 10.25 24.96
C SER A 117 -9.82 10.77 23.81
N ASP A 118 -9.85 12.08 23.55
CA ASP A 118 -9.04 12.68 22.47
C ASP A 118 -7.53 12.48 22.68
N ALA A 119 -7.08 12.30 23.94
CA ALA A 119 -5.69 11.98 24.26
C ALA A 119 -5.33 10.52 23.98
N GLU A 120 -6.27 9.59 24.15
CA GLU A 120 -6.06 8.14 23.94
C GLU A 120 -6.14 7.73 22.47
N LYS A 121 -6.95 8.43 21.66
CA LYS A 121 -7.10 8.17 20.21
C LYS A 121 -5.75 8.10 19.46
N PRO A 122 -4.85 9.08 19.56
CA PRO A 122 -3.55 8.98 18.90
C PRO A 122 -2.67 7.87 19.52
N LEU A 123 -2.79 7.62 20.82
CA LEU A 123 -2.00 6.61 21.53
C LEU A 123 -2.38 5.19 21.13
N ILE A 124 -3.66 4.87 20.94
CA ILE A 124 -4.05 3.51 20.51
C ILE A 124 -3.55 3.23 19.10
N VAL A 125 -3.64 4.22 18.20
CA VAL A 125 -3.16 4.08 16.82
C VAL A 125 -1.64 3.92 16.81
N SER A 126 -0.90 4.74 17.57
CA SER A 126 0.55 4.61 17.65
C SER A 126 0.98 3.30 18.33
N GLY A 127 0.25 2.85 19.34
CA GLY A 127 0.48 1.58 20.03
C GLY A 127 0.30 0.38 19.09
N ILE A 128 -0.81 0.32 18.35
CA ILE A 128 -1.05 -0.74 17.36
C ILE A 128 0.04 -0.73 16.28
N LEU A 129 0.39 0.44 15.74
CA LEU A 129 1.47 0.56 14.74
C LEU A 129 2.81 0.10 15.31
N LEU A 130 3.07 0.32 16.60
CA LEU A 130 4.30 -0.10 17.26
C LEU A 130 4.32 -1.63 17.46
N ALA A 131 3.21 -2.22 17.88
CA ALA A 131 3.07 -3.67 17.99
C ALA A 131 3.25 -4.37 16.64
N LEU A 132 2.67 -3.81 15.57
CA LEU A 132 2.79 -4.35 14.20
C LEU A 132 4.21 -4.26 13.60
N LYS A 133 5.16 -3.59 14.26
CA LYS A 133 6.59 -3.63 13.87
C LYS A 133 7.28 -4.92 14.32
N ASP A 134 6.70 -5.62 15.28
CA ASP A 134 7.18 -6.94 15.68
C ASP A 134 6.65 -7.99 14.70
N ASP A 135 7.56 -8.69 14.04
CA ASP A 135 7.21 -9.66 12.98
C ASP A 135 6.38 -10.84 13.52
N VAL A 136 6.60 -11.23 14.78
CA VAL A 136 5.85 -12.32 15.43
C VAL A 136 4.41 -11.88 15.68
N PHE A 137 4.22 -10.70 16.27
CA PHE A 137 2.90 -10.13 16.47
C PHE A 137 2.17 -9.91 15.15
N LEU A 138 2.83 -9.32 14.14
CA LEU A 138 2.27 -9.11 12.81
C LEU A 138 1.76 -10.40 12.16
N GLY A 139 2.50 -11.51 12.33
CA GLY A 139 2.12 -12.81 11.80
C GLY A 139 1.01 -13.53 12.57
N ALA A 140 0.79 -13.19 13.84
CA ALA A 140 -0.07 -13.96 14.74
C ALA A 140 -1.32 -13.23 15.25
N TYR A 141 -1.37 -11.89 15.21
CA TYR A 141 -2.41 -11.10 15.89
C TYR A 141 -3.84 -11.49 15.47
N ALA A 142 -4.04 -11.81 14.18
CA ALA A 142 -5.34 -12.19 13.64
C ALA A 142 -5.86 -13.55 14.16
N SER A 143 -4.99 -14.35 14.80
CA SER A 143 -5.33 -15.64 15.40
C SER A 143 -5.49 -15.55 16.92
N TYR A 144 -5.20 -14.41 17.54
CA TYR A 144 -5.41 -14.23 18.97
C TYR A 144 -6.90 -14.10 19.30
N PRO A 145 -7.37 -14.70 20.41
CA PRO A 145 -8.71 -14.44 20.91
C PRO A 145 -8.91 -12.95 21.22
N ASP A 146 -10.08 -12.44 20.89
CA ASP A 146 -10.43 -11.02 21.04
C ASP A 146 -10.19 -10.50 22.47
N ASP A 147 -10.53 -11.29 23.48
CA ASP A 147 -10.36 -10.96 24.91
C ASP A 147 -8.88 -10.87 25.36
N ARG A 148 -7.97 -11.51 24.61
CA ARG A 148 -6.54 -11.51 24.90
C ARG A 148 -5.73 -10.57 24.00
N LEU A 149 -6.31 -10.13 22.88
CA LEU A 149 -5.63 -9.26 21.91
C LEU A 149 -5.12 -7.94 22.54
N PRO A 150 -5.87 -7.23 23.42
CA PRO A 150 -5.36 -6.03 24.07
C PRO A 150 -4.12 -6.31 24.92
N LYS A 151 -4.11 -7.46 25.59
CA LYS A 151 -2.98 -7.87 26.41
C LYS A 151 -1.73 -8.11 25.56
N TYR A 152 -1.86 -8.95 24.53
CA TYR A 152 -0.75 -9.24 23.64
C TYR A 152 -0.22 -7.97 22.95
N THR A 153 -1.12 -7.07 22.54
CA THR A 153 -0.74 -5.79 21.95
C THR A 153 0.11 -4.96 22.92
N LEU A 154 -0.31 -4.82 24.17
CA LEU A 154 0.44 -4.05 25.17
C LEU A 154 1.80 -4.69 25.50
N ASP A 155 1.84 -6.02 25.64
CA ASP A 155 3.08 -6.75 25.93
C ASP A 155 4.10 -6.56 24.78
N THR A 156 3.66 -6.66 23.52
CA THR A 156 4.51 -6.40 22.34
C THR A 156 4.97 -4.94 22.29
N ILE A 157 4.10 -3.96 22.59
CA ILE A 157 4.49 -2.55 22.70
C ILE A 157 5.64 -2.40 23.71
N HIS A 158 5.54 -3.03 24.88
CA HIS A 158 6.56 -2.95 25.90
C HIS A 158 7.90 -3.53 25.44
N GLU A 159 7.87 -4.67 24.75
CA GLU A 159 9.07 -5.31 24.20
C GLU A 159 9.74 -4.44 23.14
N VAL A 160 8.96 -3.90 22.20
CA VAL A 160 9.48 -3.00 21.15
C VAL A 160 10.12 -1.75 21.76
N VAL A 161 9.55 -1.20 22.83
CA VAL A 161 10.12 -0.05 23.58
C VAL A 161 11.40 -0.43 24.33
N ASP A 162 11.46 -1.63 24.92
CA ASP A 162 12.65 -2.11 25.64
C ASP A 162 13.85 -2.30 24.72
N ASN A 163 13.60 -2.69 23.48
CA ASN A 163 14.65 -2.89 22.48
C ASN A 163 15.20 -1.57 21.90
N GLN A 164 14.62 -0.42 22.25
CA GLN A 164 15.14 0.88 21.82
C GLN A 164 16.35 1.31 22.64
N ASN A 165 17.32 1.94 21.98
CA ASN A 165 18.50 2.53 22.63
C ASN A 165 18.19 3.90 23.27
N ILE A 166 17.34 3.91 24.30
CA ILE A 166 16.92 5.11 25.05
C ILE A 166 17.00 4.87 26.57
N PRO A 167 17.14 5.93 27.39
CA PRO A 167 17.21 5.79 28.85
C PRO A 167 16.00 5.08 29.47
N ASN A 168 16.23 4.24 30.48
CA ASN A 168 15.19 3.44 31.15
C ASN A 168 14.05 4.29 31.75
N SER A 169 14.35 5.49 32.26
CA SER A 169 13.33 6.42 32.76
C SER A 169 12.36 6.87 31.66
N LYS A 170 12.87 7.07 30.43
CA LYS A 170 12.04 7.40 29.26
C LYS A 170 11.21 6.20 28.80
N LYS A 171 11.80 4.99 28.79
CA LYS A 171 11.07 3.75 28.47
C LYS A 171 9.88 3.57 29.40
N LEU A 172 10.08 3.73 30.70
CA LEU A 172 9.02 3.60 31.69
C LEU A 172 7.88 4.60 31.44
N GLY A 173 8.21 5.87 31.20
CA GLY A 173 7.20 6.89 30.89
C GLY A 173 6.39 6.57 29.62
N ILE A 174 7.05 6.07 28.56
CA ILE A 174 6.38 5.66 27.32
C ILE A 174 5.44 4.48 27.58
N LYS A 175 5.91 3.44 28.27
CA LYS A 175 5.10 2.24 28.59
C LYS A 175 3.84 2.59 29.38
N GLN A 176 3.97 3.47 30.38
CA GLN A 176 2.85 3.92 31.20
C GLN A 176 1.73 4.57 30.38
N GLN A 177 2.07 5.32 29.33
CA GLN A 177 1.09 5.97 28.46
C GLN A 177 0.20 4.98 27.70
N TYR A 178 0.66 3.75 27.48
CA TYR A 178 -0.11 2.71 26.78
C TYR A 178 -0.91 1.80 27.73
N GLY A 179 -0.78 1.95 29.05
CA GLY A 179 -1.43 1.08 30.02
C GLY A 179 -2.97 1.04 29.92
N PHE A 180 -3.59 2.09 29.37
CA PHE A 180 -5.05 2.16 29.18
C PHE A 180 -5.60 1.06 28.26
N ILE A 181 -4.76 0.49 27.37
CA ILE A 181 -5.17 -0.55 26.41
C ILE A 181 -5.80 -1.76 27.11
N GLN A 182 -5.30 -2.14 28.30
CA GLN A 182 -5.83 -3.27 29.07
C GLN A 182 -6.92 -2.90 30.07
N THR A 183 -7.11 -1.61 30.37
CA THR A 183 -8.06 -1.15 31.41
C THR A 183 -9.33 -0.54 30.82
N HIS A 184 -9.31 -0.15 29.54
CA HIS A 184 -10.44 0.48 28.90
C HIS A 184 -11.54 -0.53 28.55
N THR A 185 -12.73 -0.37 29.15
CA THR A 185 -13.82 -1.35 29.14
C THR A 185 -14.41 -1.68 27.77
N LYS A 186 -14.15 -0.85 26.76
CA LYS A 186 -14.57 -1.05 25.37
C LYS A 186 -13.52 -1.73 24.48
N LEU A 187 -12.29 -1.86 24.99
CA LEU A 187 -11.20 -2.52 24.29
C LEU A 187 -11.01 -3.97 24.73
N ILE A 188 -11.52 -4.33 25.91
CA ILE A 188 -11.50 -5.68 26.49
C ILE A 188 -12.83 -6.40 26.31
#